data_AF-A0A1J0ABV1-F1
#
_entry.id   AF-A0A1J0ABV1-F1
#
_cell.length_a   1.000
_cell.length_b   1.000
_cell.length_c   1.000
_cell.angle_alpha   90.00
_cell.angle_beta   90.00
_cell.angle_gamma   90.00
#
_symmetry.space_group_name_H-M   'P 1'
#
loop_
_entity.id
_entity.type
_entity.pdbx_description
1 polymer ?
#
loop_
_entity_poly.entity_id
_entity_poly.type
_entity_poly.pdbx_seq_one_letter_code
_entity_poly.pdbx_strand_id
1 'polypeptide(L)'
;MLELEPVLGLKTYKVPIERYEDHPQVICARRLVSFEGENSLDSIFIQTPVPKDFDLISIDVDGNDWHIWDSLQTYRPKLVLIEFNPTIPHQVEFVQPRDMSVNQGSSLAALIHLARKKGYELIATTITNAFFVDKKYFSLFDIKDNSIWNMNKTVADYTFIFQLYDGTILLRGNNILAWQGVELDLDAIQNDIQKLLQKKWIPEAQARSQSNS
;
A
#
# COMPACT_ATOMS: atom_id res chain seq x y z
N MET A 1 13.87 14.66 1.72
CA MET A 1 12.59 14.30 2.37
C MET A 1 11.52 14.75 1.40
N LEU A 2 10.95 13.82 0.65
CA LEU A 2 9.82 14.05 -0.26
C LEU A 2 8.60 13.52 0.50
N GLU A 3 7.79 14.44 1.01
CA GLU A 3 6.41 14.17 1.45
C GLU A 3 5.51 14.70 0.33
N LEU A 4 4.65 13.84 -0.22
CA LEU A 4 3.56 14.22 -1.10
C LEU A 4 2.31 13.62 -0.46
N GLU A 5 1.33 14.45 -0.12
CA GLU A 5 -0.03 14.01 0.24
C GLU A 5 -0.97 14.27 -0.94
N PRO A 6 -2.07 13.51 -1.11
CA PRO A 6 -2.87 13.58 -2.32
C PRO A 6 -4.21 14.25 -2.10
N VAL A 7 -4.68 14.80 -3.21
CA VAL A 7 -6.06 15.21 -3.46
C VAL A 7 -6.45 16.54 -2.79
N LEU A 8 -5.87 17.64 -3.29
CA LEU A 8 -6.61 18.70 -3.99
C LEU A 8 -5.67 19.87 -4.35
N GLY A 9 -5.11 19.79 -5.56
CA GLY A 9 -4.62 20.94 -6.32
C GLY A 9 -3.26 21.50 -5.92
N LEU A 10 -2.22 21.17 -6.70
CA LEU A 10 -1.07 22.03 -7.08
C LEU A 10 -0.35 22.89 -6.01
N LYS A 11 -0.61 22.71 -4.71
CA LYS A 11 -0.13 23.58 -3.62
C LYS A 11 0.93 22.94 -2.72
N THR A 12 1.20 21.65 -2.83
CA THR A 12 1.93 20.88 -1.80
C THR A 12 3.47 20.96 -1.89
N TYR A 13 4.07 21.12 -3.07
CA TYR A 13 5.55 21.22 -3.17
C TYR A 13 6.13 22.60 -2.81
N LYS A 14 5.29 23.63 -2.64
CA LYS A 14 5.79 24.99 -2.37
C LYS A 14 6.49 25.09 -1.03
N VAL A 15 5.93 24.46 0.00
CA VAL A 15 6.44 24.54 1.39
C VAL A 15 7.83 23.92 1.54
N PRO A 16 8.12 22.69 1.03
CA PRO A 16 9.48 22.15 1.06
C PRO A 16 10.48 23.02 0.30
N ILE A 17 10.07 23.59 -0.84
CA ILE A 17 10.97 24.38 -1.67
C ILE A 17 11.30 25.70 -1.01
N GLU A 18 10.31 26.47 -0.57
CA GLU A 18 10.51 27.73 0.17
C GLU A 18 11.40 27.51 1.41
N ARG A 19 11.34 26.32 2.01
CA ARG A 19 12.12 25.99 3.19
C ARG A 19 13.57 25.60 2.88
N TYR A 20 13.85 24.99 1.73
CA TYR A 20 15.13 24.35 1.46
C TYR A 20 15.84 24.79 0.17
N GLU A 21 15.24 25.67 -0.66
CA GLU A 21 15.83 26.06 -1.95
C GLU A 21 17.20 26.73 -1.82
N ASP A 22 17.42 27.47 -0.73
CA ASP A 22 18.70 28.13 -0.44
C ASP A 22 19.66 27.25 0.39
N HIS A 23 19.27 26.03 0.76
CA HIS A 23 20.11 25.17 1.58
C HIS A 23 21.21 24.52 0.71
N PRO A 24 22.50 24.76 0.97
CA PRO A 24 23.59 24.39 0.06
C PRO A 24 23.79 22.87 -0.12
N GLN A 25 23.18 22.07 0.76
CA GLN A 25 23.23 20.60 0.73
C GLN A 25 21.92 19.95 0.25
N VAL A 26 20.92 20.74 -0.16
CA VAL A 26 19.64 20.23 -0.64
C VAL A 26 19.50 20.54 -2.13
N ILE A 27 19.03 19.55 -2.89
CA ILE A 27 18.67 19.73 -4.29
C ILE A 27 17.16 19.59 -4.39
N CYS A 28 16.48 20.70 -4.69
CA CYS A 28 15.04 20.73 -4.91
C CYS A 28 14.73 20.41 -6.39
N ALA A 29 14.29 19.19 -6.69
CA ALA A 29 13.86 18.79 -8.03
C ALA A 29 12.35 18.97 -8.20
N ARG A 30 11.92 20.02 -8.92
CA ARG A 30 10.51 20.27 -9.26
C ARG A 30 10.07 19.37 -10.42
N ARG A 31 9.76 18.11 -10.12
CA ARG A 31 9.38 17.10 -11.12
C ARG A 31 8.18 16.28 -10.66
N LEU A 32 7.36 15.87 -11.62
CA LEU A 32 6.44 14.76 -11.41
C LEU A 32 7.26 13.47 -11.46
N VAL A 33 7.05 12.58 -10.50
CA VAL A 33 7.68 11.25 -10.51
C VAL A 33 6.70 10.28 -11.15
N SER A 34 7.22 9.36 -11.97
CA SER A 34 6.48 8.26 -12.58
C SER A 34 7.28 6.97 -12.46
N PHE A 35 6.65 5.85 -12.79
CA PHE A 35 7.29 4.54 -12.83
C PHE A 35 8.00 4.24 -14.16
N GLU A 36 8.05 5.20 -15.09
CA GLU A 36 8.68 5.06 -16.41
C GLU A 36 9.10 6.39 -17.03
N GLY A 37 9.91 6.31 -18.09
CA GLY A 37 10.36 7.46 -18.87
C GLY A 37 11.29 8.40 -18.09
N GLU A 38 11.37 9.64 -18.57
CA GLU A 38 12.25 10.69 -18.01
C GLU A 38 11.90 11.09 -16.58
N ASN A 39 10.68 10.77 -16.14
CA ASN A 39 10.17 11.02 -14.80
C ASN A 39 10.39 9.84 -13.84
N SER A 40 11.04 8.76 -14.29
CA SER A 40 11.46 7.67 -13.40
C SER A 40 12.54 8.13 -12.42
N LEU A 41 12.60 7.52 -11.24
CA LEU A 41 13.60 7.85 -10.24
C LEU A 41 15.05 7.65 -10.74
N ASP A 42 15.31 6.59 -11.52
CA ASP A 42 16.62 6.37 -12.14
C ASP A 42 17.00 7.53 -13.08
N SER A 43 16.06 8.01 -13.91
CA SER A 43 16.25 9.14 -14.82
C SER A 43 16.38 10.49 -14.11
N ILE A 44 15.76 10.64 -12.94
CA ILE A 44 15.90 11.84 -12.12
C ILE A 44 17.26 11.83 -11.40
N PHE A 45 17.62 10.74 -10.75
CA PHE A 45 18.83 10.67 -9.93
C PHE A 45 20.12 10.76 -10.74
N ILE A 46 20.15 10.29 -11.99
CA ILE A 46 21.34 10.44 -12.87
C ILE A 46 21.71 11.91 -13.13
N GLN A 47 20.76 12.83 -12.95
CA GLN A 47 20.97 14.28 -13.09
C GLN A 47 21.44 14.95 -11.79
N THR A 48 21.71 14.16 -10.75
CA THR A 48 22.09 14.62 -9.41
C THR A 48 23.39 13.97 -8.95
N PRO A 49 24.10 14.54 -7.96
CA PRO A 49 25.29 13.92 -7.37
C PRO A 49 24.97 12.79 -6.39
N VAL A 50 23.71 12.34 -6.28
CA VAL A 50 23.33 11.24 -5.38
C VAL A 50 24.08 9.97 -5.80
N PRO A 51 24.82 9.31 -4.90
CA PRO A 51 25.51 8.07 -5.22
C PRO A 51 24.51 6.94 -5.43
N LYS A 52 24.87 5.92 -6.21
CA LYS A 52 23.97 4.79 -6.49
C LYS A 52 23.58 4.03 -5.22
N ASP A 53 24.43 4.01 -4.19
CA ASP A 53 24.28 3.27 -2.94
C ASP A 53 24.03 4.18 -1.71
N PHE A 54 23.26 5.25 -1.92
CA PHE A 54 22.90 6.22 -0.88
C PHE A 54 22.13 5.61 0.31
N ASP A 55 22.03 6.34 1.42
CA ASP A 55 21.57 5.76 2.68
C ASP A 55 20.06 5.54 2.75
N LEU A 56 19.25 6.54 2.40
CA LEU A 56 17.80 6.53 2.65
C LEU A 56 17.02 7.12 1.48
N ILE A 57 15.97 6.40 1.04
CA ILE A 57 14.88 6.97 0.24
C ILE A 57 13.57 6.96 1.03
N SER A 58 12.77 8.01 0.85
CA SER A 58 11.37 8.07 1.28
C SER A 58 10.51 8.16 0.03
N ILE A 59 9.57 7.24 -0.15
CA ILE A 59 8.63 7.18 -1.27
C ILE A 59 7.24 7.33 -0.68
N ASP A 60 6.66 8.48 -0.97
CA ASP A 60 5.29 8.84 -0.62
C ASP A 60 4.77 9.66 -1.79
N VAL A 61 4.01 9.01 -2.67
CA VAL A 61 3.45 9.56 -3.92
C VAL A 61 1.96 9.28 -4.04
N ASP A 62 1.36 8.82 -2.95
CA ASP A 62 -0.08 8.61 -2.85
C ASP A 62 -0.65 7.58 -3.84
N GLY A 63 -0.12 6.36 -3.74
CA GLY A 63 -0.73 5.17 -4.32
C GLY A 63 0.22 4.39 -5.22
N ASN A 64 0.94 5.07 -6.11
CA ASN A 64 1.83 4.45 -7.10
C ASN A 64 3.22 4.07 -6.53
N ASP A 65 3.39 4.15 -5.21
CA ASP A 65 4.62 3.91 -4.45
C ASP A 65 5.26 2.57 -4.80
N TRP A 66 4.44 1.50 -4.84
CA TRP A 66 4.87 0.16 -5.22
C TRP A 66 5.47 0.14 -6.64
N HIS A 67 4.81 0.79 -7.61
CA HIS A 67 5.25 0.81 -9.01
C HIS A 67 6.50 1.65 -9.21
N ILE A 68 6.61 2.76 -8.48
CA ILE A 68 7.79 3.63 -8.49
C ILE A 68 8.98 2.88 -7.90
N TRP A 69 8.81 2.20 -6.75
CA TRP A 69 9.90 1.43 -6.17
C TRP A 69 10.27 0.21 -7.01
N ASP A 70 9.30 -0.49 -7.62
CA ASP A 70 9.60 -1.56 -8.57
C ASP A 70 10.40 -1.02 -9.76
N SER A 71 10.09 0.18 -10.28
CA SER A 71 10.83 0.79 -11.39
C SER A 71 12.26 1.25 -11.08
N LEU A 72 12.61 1.44 -9.79
CA LEU A 72 13.95 1.84 -9.36
C LEU A 72 14.93 0.66 -9.49
N GLN A 73 15.76 0.63 -10.53
CA GLN A 73 16.62 -0.53 -10.85
C GLN A 73 18.11 -0.21 -10.71
N THR A 74 18.52 1.00 -11.04
CA THR A 74 19.94 1.40 -11.10
C THR A 74 20.46 1.84 -9.73
N TYR A 75 19.64 2.53 -8.96
CA TYR A 75 19.98 2.99 -7.63
C TYR A 75 19.50 2.00 -6.56
N ARG A 76 20.30 1.86 -5.51
CA ARG A 76 20.10 0.89 -4.42
C ARG A 76 20.30 1.58 -3.06
N PRO A 77 19.27 2.26 -2.53
CA PRO A 77 19.31 2.82 -1.19
C PRO A 77 19.57 1.75 -0.13
N LYS A 78 20.24 2.09 0.98
CA LYS A 78 20.43 1.14 2.10
C LYS A 78 19.13 0.91 2.88
N LEU A 79 18.31 1.95 3.01
CA LEU A 79 17.03 1.97 3.70
C LEU A 79 15.96 2.59 2.79
N VAL A 80 14.81 1.94 2.70
CA VAL A 80 13.62 2.40 1.97
C VAL A 80 12.51 2.60 2.98
N LEU A 81 12.02 3.83 3.07
CA LEU A 81 10.76 4.18 3.69
C LEU A 81 9.72 4.30 2.57
N ILE A 82 8.60 3.59 2.68
CA ILE A 82 7.58 3.58 1.63
C ILE A 82 6.16 3.47 2.22
N GLU A 83 5.24 4.24 1.66
CA GLU A 83 3.83 4.22 2.05
C GLU A 83 3.12 2.93 1.58
N PHE A 84 2.18 2.44 2.41
CA PHE A 84 1.22 1.40 2.10
C PHE A 84 -0.17 1.82 2.56
N ASN A 85 -1.21 1.22 1.97
CA ASN A 85 -2.58 1.44 2.41
C ASN A 85 -2.90 0.55 3.64
N PRO A 86 -3.06 1.13 4.84
CA PRO A 86 -3.34 0.37 6.06
C PRO A 86 -4.72 -0.26 6.13
N THR A 87 -5.66 0.09 5.26
CA THR A 87 -7.00 -0.52 5.27
C THR A 87 -7.03 -1.89 4.60
N ILE A 88 -5.95 -2.26 3.90
CA ILE A 88 -5.83 -3.55 3.22
C ILE A 88 -5.26 -4.60 4.21
N PRO A 89 -5.99 -5.70 4.49
CA PRO A 89 -5.55 -6.70 5.46
C PRO A 89 -4.22 -7.36 5.11
N HIS A 90 -3.44 -7.73 6.13
CA HIS A 90 -2.12 -8.40 5.98
C HIS A 90 -2.14 -9.67 5.13
N GLN A 91 -3.27 -10.39 5.05
CA GLN A 91 -3.41 -11.59 4.23
C GLN A 91 -3.63 -11.29 2.75
N VAL A 92 -3.93 -10.04 2.40
CA VAL A 92 -4.27 -9.64 1.04
C VAL A 92 -3.05 -9.03 0.38
N GLU A 93 -2.54 -9.72 -0.64
CA GLU A 93 -1.57 -9.15 -1.56
C GLU A 93 -2.31 -8.37 -2.65
N PHE A 94 -2.31 -7.04 -2.51
CA PHE A 94 -2.92 -6.13 -3.46
C PHE A 94 -1.91 -5.06 -3.91
N VAL A 95 -1.87 -4.83 -5.21
CA VAL A 95 -1.18 -3.72 -5.87
C VAL A 95 -2.21 -3.03 -6.73
N GLN A 96 -2.35 -1.71 -6.59
CA GLN A 96 -3.22 -0.94 -7.48
C GLN A 96 -2.82 -1.10 -8.95
N PRO A 97 -3.74 -0.92 -9.92
CA PRO A 97 -3.39 -0.85 -11.33
C PRO A 97 -2.20 0.09 -11.59
N ARG A 98 -1.32 -0.30 -12.53
CA ARG A 98 -0.16 0.50 -12.93
C ARG A 98 -0.60 1.69 -13.79
N ASP A 99 -1.12 2.71 -13.12
CA ASP A 99 -1.70 3.90 -13.74
C ASP A 99 -1.52 5.09 -12.80
N MET A 100 -0.85 6.15 -13.28
CA MET A 100 -0.59 7.36 -12.50
C MET A 100 -1.87 8.14 -12.13
N SER A 101 -3.02 7.82 -12.72
CA SER A 101 -4.33 8.39 -12.38
C SER A 101 -5.06 7.64 -11.26
N VAL A 102 -4.56 6.46 -10.86
CA VAL A 102 -5.15 5.64 -9.80
C VAL A 102 -4.47 5.93 -8.46
N ASN A 103 -5.29 6.14 -7.43
CA ASN A 103 -4.87 6.30 -6.04
C ASN A 103 -5.70 5.38 -5.14
N GLN A 104 -5.29 4.12 -5.06
CA GLN A 104 -5.86 3.09 -4.18
C GLN A 104 -4.85 2.59 -3.15
N GLY A 105 -3.56 2.83 -3.37
CA GLY A 105 -2.47 2.29 -2.59
C GLY A 105 -2.23 0.80 -2.84
N SER A 106 -1.21 0.29 -2.17
CA SER A 106 -0.85 -1.13 -2.20
C SER A 106 -0.78 -1.68 -0.79
N SER A 107 -1.03 -2.98 -0.66
CA SER A 107 -0.95 -3.68 0.63
C SER A 107 0.49 -3.75 1.16
N LEU A 108 0.65 -3.79 2.48
CA LEU A 108 1.93 -4.10 3.11
C LEU A 108 2.50 -5.45 2.65
N ALA A 109 1.64 -6.45 2.43
CA ALA A 109 2.04 -7.76 1.91
C ALA A 109 2.71 -7.66 0.53
N ALA A 110 2.15 -6.87 -0.38
CA ALA A 110 2.72 -6.65 -1.71
C ALA A 110 4.07 -5.91 -1.67
N LEU A 111 4.24 -4.96 -0.75
CA LEU A 111 5.54 -4.30 -0.55
C LEU A 111 6.57 -5.24 0.04
N ILE A 112 6.21 -6.10 1.00
CA ILE A 112 7.12 -7.14 1.54
C ILE A 112 7.55 -8.09 0.42
N HIS A 113 6.63 -8.50 -0.45
CA HIS A 113 6.96 -9.33 -1.60
C HIS A 113 7.97 -8.61 -2.52
N LEU A 114 7.68 -7.37 -2.91
CA LEU A 114 8.59 -6.57 -3.74
C LEU A 114 9.96 -6.38 -3.07
N ALA A 115 9.99 -6.05 -1.78
CA ALA A 115 11.20 -5.89 -0.99
C ALA A 115 12.09 -7.14 -1.09
N ARG A 116 11.51 -8.32 -0.85
CA ARG A 116 12.22 -9.61 -0.94
C ARG A 116 12.77 -9.86 -2.35
N LYS A 117 11.98 -9.60 -3.39
CA LYS A 117 12.42 -9.69 -4.80
C LYS A 117 13.61 -8.77 -5.08
N LYS A 118 13.65 -7.59 -4.46
CA LYS A 118 14.74 -6.60 -4.59
C LYS A 118 15.91 -6.83 -3.61
N GLY A 119 15.84 -7.85 -2.75
CA GLY A 119 16.86 -8.16 -1.76
C GLY A 119 16.87 -7.24 -0.54
N TYR A 120 15.68 -6.87 -0.05
CA TYR A 120 15.46 -6.09 1.16
C TYR A 120 14.64 -6.88 2.18
N GLU A 121 14.74 -6.51 3.45
CA GLU A 121 14.01 -7.10 4.58
C GLU A 121 13.24 -6.01 5.34
N LEU A 122 12.02 -6.34 5.79
CA LEU A 122 11.22 -5.45 6.64
C LEU A 122 11.86 -5.33 8.03
N ILE A 123 11.99 -4.09 8.53
CA ILE A 123 12.57 -3.82 9.85
C ILE A 123 11.65 -3.06 10.80
N ALA A 124 10.68 -2.30 10.28
CA ALA A 124 9.71 -1.56 11.09
C ALA A 124 8.49 -1.16 10.25
N THR A 125 7.38 -0.84 10.92
CA THR A 125 6.24 -0.15 10.31
C THR A 125 5.72 0.97 11.22
N THR A 126 5.11 1.99 10.62
CA THR A 126 4.17 2.90 11.30
C THR A 126 2.73 2.49 10.94
N ILE A 127 1.78 3.41 11.10
CA ILE A 127 0.40 3.21 10.64
C ILE A 127 0.37 3.02 9.11
N THR A 128 0.99 3.92 8.34
CA THR A 128 0.94 3.93 6.87
C THR A 128 2.27 3.64 6.18
N ASN A 129 3.38 3.56 6.92
CA ASN A 129 4.70 3.45 6.31
C ASN A 129 5.44 2.18 6.70
N ALA A 130 6.22 1.63 5.76
CA ALA A 130 7.08 0.47 5.98
C ALA A 130 8.55 0.84 5.77
N PHE A 131 9.42 0.29 6.61
CA PHE A 131 10.87 0.47 6.54
C PHE A 131 11.53 -0.84 6.09
N PHE A 132 12.21 -0.81 4.96
CA PHE A 132 12.93 -1.95 4.40
C PHE A 132 14.43 -1.66 4.30
N VAL A 133 15.26 -2.55 4.82
CA VAL A 133 16.71 -2.41 4.73
C VAL A 133 17.28 -3.38 3.70
N ASP A 134 18.33 -2.99 2.98
CA ASP A 134 19.12 -3.91 2.15
C ASP A 134 19.54 -5.10 3.03
N LYS A 135 19.25 -6.31 2.56
CA LYS A 135 19.39 -7.56 3.34
C LYS A 135 20.76 -7.72 3.99
N LYS A 136 21.83 -7.20 3.37
CA LYS A 136 23.18 -7.24 3.94
C LYS A 136 23.34 -6.51 5.28
N TYR A 137 22.45 -5.56 5.60
CA TYR A 137 22.45 -4.82 6.85
C TYR A 137 21.40 -5.33 7.86
N PHE A 138 20.56 -6.29 7.48
CA PHE A 138 19.45 -6.75 8.32
C PHE A 138 19.91 -7.24 9.69
N SER A 139 21.07 -7.89 9.78
CA SER A 139 21.63 -8.39 11.05
C SER A 139 21.96 -7.29 12.07
N LEU A 140 22.06 -6.03 11.65
CA LEU A 140 22.32 -4.90 12.55
C LEU A 140 21.12 -4.55 13.44
N PHE A 141 19.92 -5.05 13.12
CA PHE A 141 18.69 -4.69 13.82
C PHE A 141 18.26 -5.70 14.90
N ASP A 142 18.94 -6.85 15.03
CA ASP A 142 18.63 -7.92 15.99
C ASP A 142 17.14 -8.36 15.97
N ILE A 143 16.52 -8.37 14.79
CA ILE A 143 15.13 -8.78 14.61
C ILE A 143 15.06 -10.30 14.45
N LYS A 144 14.41 -10.96 15.42
CA LYS A 144 14.23 -12.42 15.43
C LYS A 144 13.09 -12.90 14.54
N ASP A 145 12.03 -12.11 14.44
CA ASP A 145 10.84 -12.42 13.64
C ASP A 145 10.36 -11.14 12.95
N ASN A 146 10.62 -11.03 11.64
CA ASN A 146 10.15 -9.94 10.79
C ASN A 146 8.87 -10.27 10.02
N SER A 147 8.07 -11.24 10.50
CA SER A 147 6.75 -11.51 9.94
C SER A 147 5.86 -10.27 10.01
N ILE A 148 4.98 -10.12 9.01
CA ILE A 148 4.05 -8.99 8.91
C ILE A 148 3.24 -8.79 10.20
N TRP A 149 2.80 -9.89 10.81
CA TRP A 149 2.06 -9.92 12.07
C TRP A 149 2.85 -9.43 13.28
N ASN A 150 4.18 -9.60 13.26
CA ASN A 150 5.04 -9.08 14.32
C ASN A 150 5.41 -7.62 14.08
N MET A 151 5.65 -7.27 12.82
CA MET A 151 6.11 -5.94 12.41
C MET A 151 5.02 -4.88 12.36
N ASN A 152 3.77 -5.27 12.12
CA ASN A 152 2.63 -4.37 12.07
C ASN A 152 1.50 -4.93 12.94
N LYS A 153 1.09 -4.17 13.96
CA LYS A 153 0.01 -4.54 14.88
C LYS A 153 -1.30 -3.81 14.58
N THR A 154 -1.32 -2.99 13.55
CA THR A 154 -2.45 -2.14 13.18
C THR A 154 -3.42 -2.94 12.33
N VAL A 155 -4.50 -3.41 12.97
CA VAL A 155 -5.58 -4.16 12.32
C VAL A 155 -6.95 -3.50 12.51
N ALA A 156 -6.98 -2.33 13.14
CA ALA A 156 -8.20 -1.62 13.49
C ALA A 156 -8.96 -1.11 12.25
N ASP A 157 -8.26 -0.88 11.15
CA ASP A 157 -8.83 -0.29 9.94
C ASP A 157 -9.45 -1.32 8.98
N TYR A 158 -9.42 -2.60 9.33
CA TYR A 158 -9.86 -3.68 8.45
C TYR A 158 -11.37 -3.84 8.42
N THR A 159 -11.93 -3.89 7.22
CA THR A 159 -13.29 -4.38 6.96
C THR A 159 -13.20 -5.78 6.37
N PHE A 160 -13.86 -6.74 7.01
CA PHE A 160 -13.85 -8.15 6.64
C PHE A 160 -15.16 -8.59 6.02
N ILE A 161 -15.08 -9.37 4.94
CA ILE A 161 -16.18 -10.17 4.39
C ILE A 161 -15.86 -11.66 4.53
N PHE A 162 -16.78 -12.45 5.08
CA PHE A 162 -16.59 -13.90 5.30
C PHE A 162 -17.90 -14.67 5.22
N GLN A 163 -17.83 -16.00 5.08
CA GLN A 163 -19.00 -16.87 4.95
C GLN A 163 -19.19 -17.77 6.17
N LEU A 164 -20.43 -18.04 6.54
CA LEU A 164 -20.83 -19.00 7.55
C LEU A 164 -21.18 -20.36 6.93
N TYR A 165 -21.29 -21.41 7.75
CA TYR A 165 -21.61 -22.76 7.29
C TYR A 165 -22.98 -22.89 6.60
N ASP A 166 -23.93 -22.01 6.91
CA ASP A 166 -25.25 -21.96 6.28
C ASP A 166 -25.27 -21.18 4.95
N GLY A 167 -24.12 -20.67 4.49
CA GLY A 167 -24.00 -19.86 3.28
C GLY A 167 -24.21 -18.37 3.50
N THR A 168 -24.50 -17.92 4.73
CA THR A 168 -24.60 -16.49 5.06
C THR A 168 -23.26 -15.80 4.88
N ILE A 169 -23.19 -14.75 4.06
CA ILE A 169 -22.04 -13.84 3.99
C ILE A 169 -22.19 -12.74 5.04
N LEU A 170 -21.16 -12.49 5.85
CA LEU A 170 -21.11 -11.42 6.84
C LEU A 170 -20.09 -10.34 6.50
N LEU A 171 -20.42 -9.09 6.82
CA LEU A 171 -19.51 -7.93 6.83
C LEU A 171 -19.24 -7.49 8.29
N ARG A 172 -17.98 -7.40 8.73
CA ARG A 172 -17.59 -6.98 10.09
C ARG A 172 -16.29 -6.18 10.08
N GLY A 173 -15.95 -5.54 11.20
CA GLY A 173 -14.70 -4.78 11.37
C GLY A 173 -14.96 -3.28 11.33
N ASN A 174 -13.99 -2.53 10.82
CA ASN A 174 -14.10 -1.08 10.64
C ASN A 174 -15.28 -0.74 9.70
N ASN A 175 -16.12 0.19 10.13
CA ASN A 175 -17.23 0.71 9.33
C ASN A 175 -16.95 2.12 8.80
N ILE A 176 -15.74 2.66 8.95
CA ILE A 176 -15.38 3.99 8.47
C ILE A 176 -14.58 3.87 7.17
N LEU A 177 -15.02 4.55 6.12
CA LEU A 177 -14.20 4.84 4.94
C LEU A 177 -13.14 5.86 5.34
N ALA A 178 -12.00 5.38 5.86
CA ALA A 178 -10.96 6.21 6.50
C ALA A 178 -10.53 7.43 5.67
N TRP A 179 -10.42 7.27 4.35
CA TRP A 179 -9.99 8.33 3.42
C TRP A 179 -11.08 9.35 3.07
N GLN A 180 -12.34 9.06 3.39
CA GLN A 180 -13.49 9.92 3.08
C GLN A 180 -14.23 10.40 4.34
N GLY A 181 -13.91 9.85 5.52
CA GLY A 181 -14.59 10.16 6.77
C GLY A 181 -16.07 9.76 6.80
N VAL A 182 -16.47 8.79 5.97
CA VAL A 182 -17.86 8.33 5.86
C VAL A 182 -18.05 7.07 6.68
N GLU A 183 -18.98 7.09 7.62
CA GLU A 183 -19.42 5.89 8.34
C GLU A 183 -20.41 5.09 7.48
N LEU A 184 -20.19 3.78 7.40
CA LEU A 184 -21.01 2.82 6.69
C LEU A 184 -22.03 2.20 7.63
N ASP A 185 -23.28 2.14 7.16
CA ASP A 185 -24.30 1.29 7.76
C ASP A 185 -24.05 -0.17 7.32
N LEU A 186 -23.29 -0.90 8.14
CA LEU A 186 -22.96 -2.30 7.84
C LEU A 186 -24.20 -3.19 7.81
N ASP A 187 -25.27 -2.88 8.55
CA ASP A 187 -26.50 -3.67 8.57
C ASP A 187 -27.31 -3.45 7.27
N ALA A 188 -27.36 -2.22 6.77
CA ALA A 188 -27.95 -1.94 5.45
C ALA A 188 -27.19 -2.66 4.33
N ILE A 189 -25.86 -2.58 4.32
CA ILE A 189 -25.01 -3.29 3.34
C ILE A 189 -25.20 -4.80 3.46
N GLN A 190 -25.24 -5.31 4.68
CA GLN A 190 -25.47 -6.72 4.96
C GLN A 190 -26.81 -7.21 4.37
N ASN A 191 -27.88 -6.44 4.54
CA ASN A 191 -29.20 -6.76 4.00
C ASN A 191 -29.19 -6.81 2.47
N ASP A 192 -28.47 -5.91 1.81
CA ASP A 192 -28.39 -5.88 0.36
C ASP A 192 -27.55 -7.04 -0.22
N ILE A 193 -26.46 -7.43 0.45
CA ILE A 193 -25.68 -8.63 0.09
C ILE A 193 -26.57 -9.88 0.13
N GLN A 194 -27.40 -10.03 1.16
CA GLN A 194 -28.27 -11.20 1.28
C GLN A 194 -29.34 -11.25 0.18
N LYS A 195 -29.91 -10.11 -0.22
CA LYS A 195 -30.86 -10.04 -1.35
C LYS A 195 -30.21 -10.47 -2.67
N LEU A 196 -28.93 -10.15 -2.89
CA LEU A 196 -28.21 -10.56 -4.10
C LEU A 196 -28.05 -12.08 -4.21
N LEU A 197 -27.79 -12.75 -3.08
CA LEU A 197 -27.66 -14.21 -3.03
C LEU A 197 -28.98 -14.91 -3.34
N GLN A 198 -30.10 -14.41 -2.79
CA GLN A 198 -31.44 -14.96 -3.05
C GLN A 198 -31.86 -14.90 -4.51
N LYS A 199 -31.40 -13.90 -5.27
CA LYS A 199 -31.72 -13.76 -6.71
C LYS A 199 -30.96 -14.73 -7.62
N LYS A 200 -29.80 -15.25 -7.19
CA LYS A 200 -28.99 -16.21 -7.96
C LYS A 200 -29.13 -17.65 -7.47
N TRP A 201 -29.59 -17.84 -6.24
CA TRP A 201 -29.84 -19.16 -5.68
C TRP A 201 -31.26 -19.62 -6.02
N ILE A 202 -31.42 -20.31 -7.16
CA ILE A 202 -32.52 -21.27 -7.33
C ILE A 202 -31.96 -22.61 -6.80
N PRO A 203 -32.38 -23.10 -5.63
CA PRO A 203 -31.81 -24.34 -5.13
C PRO A 203 -32.33 -25.53 -5.96
N GLU A 204 -31.51 -26.04 -6.89
CA GLU A 204 -31.69 -27.38 -7.46
C GLU A 204 -31.67 -28.47 -6.36
N ALA A 205 -31.22 -28.12 -5.15
CA ALA A 205 -31.23 -28.97 -3.97
C ALA A 205 -32.63 -29.41 -3.50
N GLN A 206 -33.72 -28.72 -3.89
CA GLN A 206 -35.08 -29.19 -3.61
C GLN A 206 -35.60 -30.21 -4.64
N ALA A 207 -35.05 -30.25 -5.86
CA ALA A 207 -35.48 -31.17 -6.91
C ALA A 207 -35.06 -32.63 -6.65
N ARG A 208 -34.00 -32.87 -5.86
CA ARG A 208 -33.52 -34.23 -5.53
C ARG A 208 -34.26 -34.90 -4.37
N SER A 209 -35.11 -34.15 -3.66
CA SER A 209 -35.94 -34.70 -2.57
C SER A 209 -37.35 -35.13 -3.01
N GLN A 210 -37.77 -34.77 -4.23
CA GLN A 210 -39.08 -35.13 -4.79
C GLN A 210 -39.03 -36.22 -5.86
N SER A 211 -37.85 -36.74 -6.20
CA SER A 211 -37.69 -37.86 -7.16
C SER A 211 -37.55 -39.24 -6.51
N ASN A 212 -37.61 -39.32 -5.18
CA ASN A 212 -37.49 -40.56 -4.40
C ASN A 212 -38.70 -40.81 -3.47
N SER A 213 -39.86 -40.19 -3.76
CA SER A 213 -41.14 -40.47 -3.09
C SER A 213 -42.12 -41.13 -4.05
#